data_AF-A0A4V2UPB2-F1
#
_entry.id   AF-A0A4V2UPB2-F1
#
_cell.length_a   1.000
_cell.length_b   1.000
_cell.length_c   1.000
_cell.angle_alpha   90.00
_cell.angle_beta   90.00
_cell.angle_gamma   90.00
#
_symmetry.space_group_name_H-M   'P 1'
#
loop_
_entity.id
_entity.type
_entity.pdbx_description
1 polymer ?
#
loop_
_entity_poly.entity_id
_entity_poly.type
_entity_poly.pdbx_seq_one_letter_code
_entity_poly.pdbx_strand_id
1 'polypeptide(L)'
;MQKDRHLIQELKDELDWASGETEYVERQLQEIEEGFMARMSELGEDPSSASHIDLEKLNREKRDKQAAHRLNELYALQHRAARRYALLSRAYEIGATYETAEEIASALSQVLHRSADTEKLDAPLRHSVQDLADALFQYFHRHFDDDAEEKLRKAWLEAEATFKDLGRTV
;
A
#
# COMPACT_ATOMS: atom_id res chain seq x y z
N MET A 1 -18.03 12.45 -2.61
CA MET A 1 -17.70 11.01 -2.66
C MET A 1 -18.39 10.44 -3.87
N GLN A 2 -17.62 9.88 -4.80
CA GLN A 2 -18.16 9.28 -6.02
C GLN A 2 -18.84 7.97 -5.62
N LYS A 3 -20.16 7.87 -5.83
CA LYS A 3 -21.00 6.78 -5.32
C LYS A 3 -20.91 5.46 -6.10
N ASP A 4 -20.17 5.44 -7.21
CA ASP A 4 -20.25 4.37 -8.21
C ASP A 4 -18.96 3.53 -8.35
N ARG A 5 -18.02 3.63 -7.41
CA ARG A 5 -16.78 2.82 -7.47
C ARG A 5 -16.85 1.66 -6.50
N HIS A 6 -16.53 0.47 -7.02
CA HIS A 6 -16.31 -0.72 -6.22
C HIS A 6 -15.02 -0.57 -5.39
N LEU A 7 -15.02 -1.09 -4.17
CA LEU A 7 -13.93 -1.07 -3.20
C LEU A 7 -12.61 -1.58 -3.80
N ILE A 8 -12.67 -2.67 -4.59
CA ILE A 8 -11.48 -3.22 -5.24
C ILE A 8 -10.86 -2.24 -6.24
N GLN A 9 -11.68 -1.44 -6.93
CA GLN A 9 -11.20 -0.40 -7.83
C GLN A 9 -10.55 0.76 -7.06
N GLU A 10 -11.12 1.13 -5.91
CA GLU A 10 -10.53 2.18 -5.05
C GLU A 10 -9.12 1.81 -4.57
N LEU A 11 -8.92 0.57 -4.12
CA LEU A 11 -7.61 0.09 -3.69
C LEU A 11 -6.63 -0.10 -4.84
N LYS A 12 -7.12 -0.45 -6.04
CA LYS A 12 -6.29 -0.46 -7.24
C LYS A 12 -5.82 0.96 -7.60
N ASP A 13 -6.73 1.93 -7.60
CA ASP A 13 -6.42 3.32 -7.90
C ASP A 13 -5.40 3.89 -6.90
N GLU A 14 -5.50 3.52 -5.61
CA GLU A 14 -4.52 3.87 -4.57
C GLU A 14 -3.13 3.28 -4.87
N LEU A 15 -3.06 2.01 -5.28
CA LEU A 15 -1.81 1.36 -5.66
C LEU A 15 -1.18 1.97 -6.92
N ASP A 16 -1.98 2.22 -7.95
CA ASP A 16 -1.54 2.83 -9.19
C ASP A 16 -1.00 4.24 -8.92
N TRP A 17 -1.71 5.03 -8.11
CA TRP A 17 -1.26 6.36 -7.73
C TRP A 17 0.05 6.32 -6.93
N ALA A 18 0.17 5.46 -5.92
CA ALA A 18 1.39 5.34 -5.13
C ALA A 18 2.59 4.88 -5.97
N SER A 19 2.37 3.98 -6.94
CA SER A 19 3.42 3.52 -7.85
C SER A 19 3.86 4.63 -8.81
N GLY A 20 2.91 5.38 -9.38
CA GLY A 20 3.21 6.50 -10.27
C GLY A 20 3.97 7.63 -9.57
N GLU A 21 3.66 7.90 -8.29
CA GLU A 21 4.39 8.90 -7.50
C GLU A 21 5.83 8.46 -7.20
N THR A 22 6.04 7.17 -6.86
CA THR A 22 7.38 6.60 -6.70
C THR A 22 8.19 6.73 -7.99
N GLU A 23 7.64 6.31 -9.14
CA GLU A 23 8.31 6.40 -10.44
C GLU A 23 8.65 7.85 -10.83
N TYR A 24 7.73 8.78 -10.56
CA TYR A 24 7.94 10.21 -10.80
C TYR A 24 9.15 10.73 -10.02
N VAL A 25 9.23 10.40 -8.74
CA VAL A 25 10.32 10.84 -7.86
C VAL A 25 11.64 10.14 -8.19
N GLU A 26 11.63 8.85 -8.50
CA GLU A 26 12.82 8.12 -8.98
C GLU A 26 13.43 8.81 -10.20
N ARG A 27 12.59 9.20 -11.18
CA ARG A 27 13.04 9.94 -12.37
C ARG A 27 13.66 11.29 -12.00
N GLN A 28 13.06 12.04 -11.07
CA GLN A 28 13.64 13.32 -10.63
C GLN A 28 14.99 13.15 -9.94
N LEU A 29 15.16 12.09 -9.14
CA LEU A 29 16.44 11.77 -8.52
C LEU A 29 17.49 11.38 -9.57
N GLN A 30 17.10 10.63 -10.59
CA GLN A 30 17.97 10.31 -11.72
C GLN A 30 18.41 11.59 -12.46
N GLU A 31 17.49 12.51 -12.77
CA GLU A 31 17.81 13.80 -13.41
C GLU A 31 18.79 14.63 -12.55
N ILE A 32 18.63 14.60 -11.22
CA ILE A 32 19.57 15.26 -10.29
C ILE A 32 20.96 14.61 -10.36
N GLU A 33 21.04 13.29 -10.39
CA GLU A 33 22.30 12.56 -10.50
C GLU A 33 23.02 12.83 -11.84
N GLU A 34 22.29 12.79 -12.95
CA GLU A 34 22.82 13.09 -14.28
C GLU A 34 23.31 14.54 -14.36
N GLY A 35 22.52 15.50 -13.87
CA GLY A 35 22.91 16.91 -13.82
C GLY A 35 24.10 17.17 -12.90
N PHE A 36 24.22 16.42 -11.79
CA PHE A 36 25.37 16.49 -10.90
C PHE A 36 26.64 15.94 -11.57
N MET A 37 26.56 14.79 -12.23
CA MET A 37 27.69 14.20 -12.97
C MET A 37 28.16 15.11 -14.11
N ALA A 38 27.24 15.72 -14.86
CA ALA A 38 27.58 16.68 -15.90
C ALA A 38 28.37 17.88 -15.34
N ARG A 39 27.87 18.51 -14.26
CA ARG A 39 28.54 19.64 -13.61
C ARG A 39 29.88 19.26 -12.98
N MET A 40 30.00 18.06 -12.43
CA MET A 40 31.28 17.56 -11.90
C MET A 40 32.30 17.38 -13.02
N SER A 41 31.89 16.89 -14.19
CA SER A 41 32.75 16.76 -15.36
C SER A 41 33.22 18.12 -15.91
N GLU A 42 32.42 19.18 -15.76
CA GLU A 42 32.78 20.54 -16.18
C GLU A 42 33.81 21.20 -15.24
N LEU A 43 33.81 20.83 -13.96
CA LEU A 43 34.73 21.39 -12.94
C LEU A 43 36.19 20.92 -13.12
N GLY A 44 36.43 19.81 -13.83
CA GLY A 44 37.77 19.23 -14.03
C GLY A 44 38.43 18.69 -12.75
N GLU A 45 39.55 17.98 -12.88
CA GLU A 45 40.33 17.43 -11.74
C GLU A 45 41.33 18.45 -11.14
N ASP A 46 41.21 19.74 -11.44
CA ASP A 46 42.21 20.74 -11.05
C ASP A 46 42.17 20.97 -9.52
N PRO A 47 43.24 20.66 -8.75
CA PRO A 47 43.20 20.62 -7.28
C PRO A 47 43.33 22.01 -6.62
N SER A 48 42.93 23.08 -7.31
CA SER A 48 42.89 24.42 -6.73
C SER A 48 41.90 24.52 -5.55
N SER A 49 42.17 25.37 -4.57
CA SER A 49 41.25 25.54 -3.42
C SER A 49 39.85 26.04 -3.81
N ALA A 50 39.71 26.72 -4.96
CA ALA A 50 38.42 27.21 -5.46
C ALA A 50 37.53 26.07 -6.01
N SER A 51 38.12 25.15 -6.77
CA SER A 51 37.41 23.96 -7.29
C SER A 51 36.93 23.04 -6.16
N HIS A 52 37.67 22.97 -5.04
CA HIS A 52 37.25 22.19 -3.88
C HIS A 52 36.02 22.77 -3.15
N ILE A 53 35.92 24.10 -3.05
CA ILE A 53 34.75 24.80 -2.46
C ILE A 53 33.51 24.63 -3.35
N ASP A 54 33.68 24.71 -4.66
CA ASP A 54 32.58 24.52 -5.61
C ASP A 54 32.04 23.07 -5.59
N LEU A 55 32.92 22.08 -5.40
CA LEU A 55 32.53 20.66 -5.28
C LEU A 55 31.78 20.36 -3.98
N GLU A 56 32.17 20.98 -2.86
CA GLU A 56 31.43 20.88 -1.60
C GLU A 56 30.05 21.53 -1.69
N LYS A 57 29.95 22.69 -2.35
CA LYS A 57 28.68 23.37 -2.59
C LYS A 57 27.76 22.53 -3.47
N LEU A 58 28.28 21.97 -4.56
CA LEU A 58 27.52 21.12 -5.47
C LEU A 58 27.03 19.83 -4.77
N ASN A 59 27.85 19.21 -3.92
CA ASN A 59 27.45 18.07 -3.10
C ASN A 59 26.35 18.40 -2.10
N ARG A 60 26.40 19.60 -1.50
CA ARG A 60 25.36 20.07 -0.58
C ARG A 60 24.05 20.29 -1.33
N GLU A 61 24.08 20.98 -2.46
CA GLU A 61 22.91 21.19 -3.32
C GLU A 61 22.27 19.86 -3.76
N LYS A 62 23.08 18.86 -4.12
CA LYS A 62 22.60 17.50 -4.43
C LYS A 62 21.89 16.87 -3.23
N ARG A 63 22.53 16.86 -2.05
CA ARG A 63 21.96 16.27 -0.83
C ARG A 63 20.65 16.94 -0.42
N ASP A 64 20.59 18.27 -0.48
CA ASP A 64 19.40 19.04 -0.12
C ASP A 64 18.23 18.72 -1.06
N LYS A 65 18.50 18.60 -2.36
CA LYS A 65 17.49 18.18 -3.35
C LYS A 65 17.04 16.74 -3.12
N GLN A 66 17.97 15.80 -2.92
CA GLN A 66 17.64 14.40 -2.67
C GLN A 66 16.84 14.20 -1.37
N ALA A 67 17.17 14.94 -0.30
CA ALA A 67 16.45 14.90 0.95
C ALA A 67 14.99 15.39 0.83
N ALA A 68 14.71 16.31 -0.09
CA ALA A 68 13.36 16.82 -0.33
C ALA A 68 12.41 15.78 -0.94
N HIS A 69 12.95 14.76 -1.63
CA HIS A 69 12.15 13.80 -2.40
C HIS A 69 11.54 12.65 -1.57
N ARG A 70 11.92 12.48 -0.30
CA ARG A 70 11.32 11.51 0.65
C ARG A 70 11.03 10.11 0.09
N LEU A 71 11.89 9.59 -0.80
CA LEU A 71 11.66 8.35 -1.54
C LEU A 71 11.34 7.14 -0.65
N ASN A 72 11.95 7.05 0.54
CA ASN A 72 11.66 5.99 1.51
C ASN A 72 10.20 6.01 2.01
N GLU A 73 9.60 7.20 2.17
CA GLU A 73 8.20 7.33 2.57
C GLU A 73 7.27 6.88 1.44
N LEU A 74 7.63 7.17 0.18
CA LEU A 74 6.89 6.75 -1.01
C LEU A 74 6.94 5.22 -1.20
N TYR A 75 8.11 4.58 -1.04
CA TYR A 75 8.18 3.12 -1.06
C TYR A 75 7.36 2.48 0.06
N ALA A 76 7.38 3.07 1.27
CA ALA A 76 6.56 2.57 2.37
C ALA A 76 5.06 2.68 2.07
N LEU A 77 4.65 3.76 1.41
CA LEU A 77 3.27 3.99 0.96
C LEU A 77 2.86 2.99 -0.12
N GLN A 78 3.69 2.84 -1.17
CA GLN A 78 3.48 1.88 -2.25
C GLN A 78 3.38 0.45 -1.72
N HIS A 79 4.29 0.06 -0.82
CA HIS A 79 4.28 -1.25 -0.19
C HIS A 79 2.98 -1.49 0.60
N ARG A 80 2.50 -0.49 1.36
CA ARG A 80 1.23 -0.58 2.07
C ARG A 80 0.04 -0.73 1.11
N ALA A 81 -0.04 0.11 0.08
CA ALA A 81 -1.10 0.05 -0.93
C ALA A 81 -1.13 -1.32 -1.63
N ALA A 82 0.04 -1.84 -2.01
CA ALA A 82 0.17 -3.15 -2.66
C ALA A 82 -0.31 -4.28 -1.75
N ARG A 83 0.03 -4.22 -0.46
CA ARG A 83 -0.37 -5.24 0.51
C ARG A 83 -1.89 -5.23 0.75
N ARG A 84 -2.49 -4.05 0.92
CA ARG A 84 -3.94 -3.89 1.07
C ARG A 84 -4.68 -4.41 -0.17
N TYR A 85 -4.24 -4.03 -1.36
CA TYR A 85 -4.83 -4.50 -2.62
C TYR A 85 -4.73 -6.03 -2.77
N ALA A 86 -3.58 -6.63 -2.45
CA ALA A 86 -3.38 -8.07 -2.51
C ALA A 86 -4.30 -8.82 -1.52
N LEU A 87 -4.45 -8.31 -0.30
CA LEU A 87 -5.33 -8.91 0.70
C LEU A 87 -6.80 -8.81 0.30
N LEU A 88 -7.26 -7.66 -0.18
CA LEU A 88 -8.64 -7.52 -0.65
C LEU A 88 -8.92 -8.43 -1.85
N SER A 89 -8.00 -8.48 -2.82
CA SER A 89 -8.15 -9.35 -3.99
C SER A 89 -8.31 -10.82 -3.57
N ARG A 90 -7.55 -11.26 -2.56
CA ARG A 90 -7.67 -12.60 -2.02
C ARG A 90 -8.99 -12.81 -1.27
N ALA A 91 -9.49 -11.81 -0.54
CA ALA A 91 -10.79 -11.87 0.11
C ALA A 91 -11.93 -11.97 -0.91
N TYR A 92 -11.85 -11.23 -2.03
CA TYR A 92 -12.80 -11.34 -3.14
C TYR A 92 -12.78 -12.73 -3.77
N GLU A 93 -11.59 -13.29 -4.02
CA GLU A 93 -11.44 -14.65 -4.54
C GLU A 93 -12.10 -15.69 -3.61
N ILE A 94 -11.88 -15.57 -2.30
CA ILE A 94 -12.53 -16.44 -1.30
C ILE A 94 -14.05 -16.27 -1.36
N GLY A 95 -14.55 -15.03 -1.32
CA GLY A 95 -15.98 -14.74 -1.35
C GLY A 95 -16.67 -15.30 -2.60
N ALA A 96 -16.00 -15.26 -3.76
CA ALA A 96 -16.51 -15.80 -5.01
C ALA A 96 -16.40 -17.34 -5.11
N THR A 97 -15.49 -17.97 -4.36
CA THR A 97 -15.20 -19.40 -4.45
C THR A 97 -16.10 -20.25 -3.54
N TYR A 98 -16.35 -19.79 -2.31
CA TYR A 98 -17.10 -20.56 -1.31
C TYR A 98 -18.57 -20.15 -1.29
N GLU A 99 -19.45 -21.12 -1.05
CA GLU A 99 -20.91 -20.95 -1.16
C GLU A 99 -21.58 -20.59 0.17
N THR A 100 -20.84 -20.60 1.27
CA THR A 100 -21.37 -20.28 2.61
C THR A 100 -20.47 -19.29 3.35
N ALA A 101 -21.08 -18.44 4.19
CA ALA A 101 -20.33 -17.49 5.00
C ALA A 101 -19.39 -18.17 6.00
N GLU A 102 -19.73 -19.37 6.49
CA GLU A 102 -18.88 -20.15 7.39
C GLU A 102 -17.58 -20.62 6.69
N GLU A 103 -17.68 -21.13 5.47
CA GLU A 103 -16.51 -21.50 4.66
C GLU A 103 -15.65 -20.29 4.30
N ILE A 104 -16.28 -19.16 3.94
CA ILE A 104 -15.59 -17.89 3.68
C ILE A 104 -14.83 -17.44 4.94
N ALA A 105 -15.47 -17.43 6.11
CA ALA A 105 -14.83 -17.03 7.37
C ALA A 105 -13.64 -17.94 7.73
N SER A 106 -13.78 -19.25 7.53
CA SER A 106 -12.71 -20.22 7.74
C SER A 106 -11.50 -19.97 6.83
N ALA A 107 -11.75 -19.74 5.53
CA ALA A 107 -10.70 -19.45 4.56
C ALA A 107 -10.04 -18.07 4.79
N LEU A 108 -10.82 -17.03 5.11
CA LEU A 108 -10.29 -15.71 5.47
C LEU A 108 -9.40 -15.79 6.71
N SER A 109 -9.81 -16.57 7.72
CA SER A 109 -9.01 -16.80 8.92
C SER A 109 -7.65 -17.39 8.57
N GLN A 110 -7.55 -18.32 7.60
CA GLN A 110 -6.26 -18.88 7.18
C GLN A 110 -5.36 -17.85 6.49
N VAL A 111 -5.93 -16.99 5.65
CA VAL A 111 -5.17 -15.96 4.91
C VAL A 111 -4.68 -14.84 5.83
N LEU A 112 -5.53 -14.40 6.75
CA LEU A 112 -5.27 -13.27 7.64
C LEU A 112 -4.38 -13.65 8.83
N HIS A 113 -4.14 -14.95 9.07
CA HIS A 113 -3.36 -15.48 10.20
C HIS A 113 -2.02 -16.11 9.80
N ARG A 114 -1.26 -15.54 8.86
CA ARG A 114 0.08 -16.04 8.46
C ARG A 114 1.11 -16.24 9.60
N SER A 115 0.81 -15.88 10.85
CA SER A 115 1.63 -16.12 12.04
C SER A 115 1.24 -17.42 12.76
N ALA A 116 2.22 -18.29 12.99
CA ALA A 116 2.13 -19.67 13.50
C ALA A 116 1.48 -19.89 14.89
N ASP A 117 0.94 -18.85 15.54
CA ASP A 117 0.23 -18.96 16.82
C ASP A 117 -1.29 -18.94 16.58
N THR A 118 -1.80 -20.08 16.10
CA THR A 118 -3.22 -20.34 15.80
C THR A 118 -4.11 -20.49 17.03
N GLU A 119 -3.58 -20.47 18.25
CA GLU A 119 -4.37 -20.92 19.41
C GLU A 119 -5.34 -19.89 19.98
N LYS A 120 -5.17 -18.58 19.75
CA LYS A 120 -6.13 -17.58 20.24
C LYS A 120 -6.33 -16.44 19.26
N LEU A 121 -7.25 -16.68 18.33
CA LEU A 121 -8.03 -15.61 17.74
C LEU A 121 -8.68 -14.82 18.89
N ASP A 122 -8.27 -13.58 19.12
CA ASP A 122 -8.98 -12.70 20.05
C ASP A 122 -10.41 -12.48 19.54
N ALA A 123 -11.37 -12.40 20.45
CA ALA A 123 -12.79 -12.30 20.10
C ALA A 123 -13.12 -11.18 19.10
N PRO A 124 -12.52 -9.97 19.18
CA PRO A 124 -12.75 -8.90 18.21
C PRO A 124 -12.34 -9.27 16.78
N LEU A 125 -11.25 -10.04 16.64
CA LEU A 125 -10.76 -10.44 15.33
C LEU A 125 -11.64 -11.51 14.69
N ARG A 126 -12.16 -12.47 15.49
CA ARG A 126 -13.16 -13.43 14.99
C ARG A 126 -14.40 -12.71 14.48
N HIS A 127 -14.87 -11.73 15.24
CA HIS A 127 -16.06 -10.97 14.87
C HIS A 127 -15.83 -10.23 13.55
N SER A 128 -14.70 -9.52 13.41
CA SER A 128 -14.36 -8.82 12.17
C SER A 128 -14.25 -9.74 10.96
N VAL A 129 -13.67 -10.94 11.13
CA VAL A 129 -13.58 -11.94 10.06
C VAL A 129 -14.97 -12.47 9.68
N GLN A 130 -15.83 -12.71 10.66
CA GLN A 130 -17.20 -13.16 10.41
C GLN A 130 -18.02 -12.10 9.69
N ASP A 131 -17.94 -10.84 10.12
CA ASP A 131 -18.67 -9.73 9.50
C ASP A 131 -18.22 -9.51 8.05
N LEU A 132 -16.91 -9.62 7.80
CA LEU A 132 -16.36 -9.58 6.44
C LEU A 132 -16.84 -10.76 5.59
N ALA A 133 -16.89 -11.97 6.16
CA ALA A 133 -17.37 -13.15 5.48
C ALA A 133 -18.86 -13.04 5.09
N ASP A 134 -19.69 -12.54 6.02
CA ASP A 134 -21.11 -12.31 5.78
C ASP A 134 -21.33 -11.25 4.69
N ALA A 135 -20.52 -10.18 4.69
CA ALA A 135 -20.59 -9.13 3.67
C ALA A 135 -20.16 -9.64 2.29
N LEU A 136 -19.07 -10.41 2.20
CA LEU A 136 -18.64 -11.05 0.96
C LEU A 136 -19.69 -12.04 0.44
N PHE A 137 -20.26 -12.84 1.32
CA PHE A 137 -21.33 -13.77 0.96
C PHE A 137 -22.55 -13.02 0.40
N GLN A 138 -22.97 -11.93 1.05
CA GLN A 138 -24.06 -11.10 0.55
C GLN A 138 -23.75 -10.52 -0.83
N TYR A 139 -22.54 -9.99 -1.03
CA TYR A 139 -22.11 -9.36 -2.27
C TYR A 139 -22.04 -10.33 -3.45
N PHE A 140 -21.46 -11.53 -3.26
CA PHE A 140 -21.27 -12.47 -4.36
C PHE A 140 -22.46 -13.41 -4.62
N HIS A 141 -23.23 -13.77 -3.57
CA HIS A 141 -24.20 -14.87 -3.66
C HIS A 141 -25.65 -14.45 -3.43
N ARG A 142 -25.92 -13.23 -2.93
CA ARG A 142 -27.30 -12.75 -2.72
C ARG A 142 -27.66 -11.59 -3.62
N HIS A 143 -26.99 -10.45 -3.44
CA HIS A 143 -27.31 -9.20 -4.11
C HIS A 143 -26.02 -8.50 -4.51
N PHE A 144 -25.83 -8.35 -5.82
CA PHE A 144 -24.75 -7.54 -6.38
C PHE A 144 -25.30 -6.12 -6.61
N ASP A 145 -25.45 -5.37 -5.53
CA ASP A 145 -25.96 -4.00 -5.52
C ASP A 145 -25.13 -3.07 -4.64
N ASP A 146 -25.45 -1.76 -4.70
CA ASP A 146 -24.72 -0.72 -3.98
C ASP A 146 -24.80 -0.88 -2.45
N ASP A 147 -25.85 -1.52 -1.92
CA ASP A 147 -25.99 -1.76 -0.48
C ASP A 147 -25.07 -2.89 -0.01
N ALA A 148 -24.94 -3.96 -0.80
CA ALA A 148 -23.98 -5.02 -0.54
C ALA A 148 -22.53 -4.53 -0.65
N GLU A 149 -22.24 -3.68 -1.64
CA GLU A 149 -20.94 -3.02 -1.79
C GLU A 149 -20.60 -2.14 -0.57
N GLU A 150 -21.55 -1.34 -0.09
CA GLU A 150 -21.33 -0.47 1.07
C GLU A 150 -21.12 -1.28 2.36
N LYS A 151 -21.86 -2.39 2.55
CA LYS A 151 -21.64 -3.32 3.67
C LYS A 151 -20.26 -3.96 3.59
N LEU A 152 -19.83 -4.36 2.40
CA LEU A 152 -18.50 -4.92 2.18
C LEU A 152 -17.40 -3.90 2.47
N ARG A 153 -17.55 -2.66 1.99
CA ARG A 153 -16.66 -1.53 2.30
C ARG A 153 -16.55 -1.31 3.80
N LYS A 154 -17.68 -1.26 4.51
CA LYS A 154 -17.70 -1.04 5.96
C LYS A 154 -17.01 -2.19 6.71
N ALA A 155 -17.36 -3.44 6.40
CA ALA A 155 -16.77 -4.61 7.05
C ALA A 155 -15.26 -4.70 6.79
N TRP A 156 -14.81 -4.34 5.57
CA TRP A 156 -13.40 -4.25 5.24
C TRP A 156 -12.66 -3.22 6.10
N LEU A 157 -13.18 -2.00 6.21
CA LEU A 157 -12.56 -0.94 7.02
C LEU A 157 -12.51 -1.31 8.52
N GLU A 158 -13.55 -1.94 9.04
CA GLU A 158 -13.59 -2.42 10.42
C GLU A 158 -12.58 -3.56 10.66
N ALA A 159 -12.42 -4.46 9.70
CA ALA A 159 -11.39 -5.48 9.74
C ALA A 159 -9.98 -4.87 9.72
N GLU A 160 -9.69 -3.95 8.80
CA GLU A 160 -8.40 -3.24 8.72
C GLU A 160 -8.05 -2.53 10.03
N ALA A 161 -9.03 -1.85 10.65
CA ALA A 161 -8.84 -1.17 11.93
C ALA A 161 -8.48 -2.17 13.04
N THR A 162 -9.22 -3.27 13.13
CA THR A 162 -8.99 -4.33 14.13
C THR A 162 -7.61 -4.97 13.97
N PHE A 163 -7.18 -5.25 12.74
CA PHE A 163 -5.84 -5.76 12.50
C PHE A 163 -4.75 -4.79 12.92
N LYS A 164 -4.92 -3.50 12.57
CA LYS A 164 -3.97 -2.44 12.92
C LYS A 164 -3.81 -2.28 14.43
N ASP A 165 -4.91 -2.31 15.17
CA ASP A 165 -4.92 -2.18 16.64
C ASP A 165 -4.21 -3.35 17.33
N LEU A 166 -4.23 -4.54 16.72
CA LEU A 166 -3.53 -5.74 17.20
C LEU A 166 -2.03 -5.75 16.83
N GLY A 167 -1.49 -4.65 16.31
CA GLY A 167 -0.09 -4.56 15.88
C GLY A 167 0.22 -5.38 14.63
N ARG A 168 -0.81 -5.92 13.97
CA ARG A 168 -0.67 -6.60 12.68
C ARG A 168 -0.74 -5.52 11.62
N THR A 169 0.41 -5.19 11.03
CA THR A 169 0.43 -4.34 9.85
C THR A 169 -0.40 -5.05 8.79
N VAL A 170 -1.44 -4.40 8.28
CA VAL A 170 -2.17 -4.78 7.05
C VAL A 170 -1.59 -3.98 5.90
#